data_AF-A0A537YVT0-F1
#
_entry.id   AF-A0A537YVT0-F1
#
_cell.length_a   1.000
_cell.length_b   1.000
_cell.length_c   1.000
_cell.angle_alpha   90.00
_cell.angle_beta   90.00
_cell.angle_gamma   90.00
#
_symmetry.space_group_name_H-M   'P 1'
#
loop_
_entity.id
_entity.type
_entity.pdbx_description
1 polymer ?
#
loop_
_entity_poly.entity_id
_entity_poly.type
_entity_poly.pdbx_seq_one_letter_code
_entity_poly.pdbx_strand_id
1 'polypeptide(L)'
;MPRITTFRLAAVCALALSVTFVFTAIAAAKGPLAELRVVGSGGKVLAEKPVTMADTSVKTSPKATCFGPENGGSGDSVQLKGTTAMGLLASGSKTIPALRPLLISDAFDFGLALCGVGSSVAKGSSSWYLKVNHKSLAVGGDAAKIKPGDEVLWALAKTEAPSYKYPSELVLSAPDTAKAGMSFTVRVMAYDEKGRSKPQAGAKVTGAAEPTGADGRTTVTLSKPAKLIARATGEIPSAREPVCLGGKCPK
;
A
#
# COMPACT_ATOMS: atom_id res chain seq x y z
N MET A 1 37.26 29.54 -62.42
CA MET A 1 36.43 28.50 -63.08
C MET A 1 37.18 27.16 -63.00
N PRO A 2 36.44 26.04 -62.88
CA PRO A 2 36.83 24.82 -62.17
C PRO A 2 37.61 23.84 -63.06
N ARG A 3 38.30 22.88 -62.43
CA ARG A 3 38.27 21.48 -62.87
C ARG A 3 38.79 20.51 -61.80
N ILE A 4 37.86 19.68 -61.37
CA ILE A 4 38.03 18.42 -60.64
C ILE A 4 38.62 17.38 -61.61
N THR A 5 39.54 16.51 -61.13
CA THR A 5 39.54 15.05 -61.38
C THR A 5 40.73 14.39 -60.62
N THR A 6 40.49 13.65 -59.54
CA THR A 6 40.30 12.17 -59.39
C THR A 6 41.60 11.34 -59.41
N PHE A 7 41.87 10.61 -58.32
CA PHE A 7 41.82 9.12 -58.20
C PHE A 7 42.90 8.46 -57.29
N ARG A 8 42.42 7.51 -56.45
CA ARG A 8 43.04 6.24 -55.97
C ARG A 8 44.06 6.31 -54.81
N LEU A 9 43.70 5.83 -53.61
CA LEU A 9 43.73 4.45 -53.06
C LEU A 9 44.99 4.20 -52.22
N ALA A 10 44.83 4.03 -50.90
CA ALA A 10 45.50 2.99 -50.14
C ALA A 10 44.82 2.82 -48.77
N ALA A 11 44.29 1.62 -48.56
CA ALA A 11 43.72 1.16 -47.31
C ALA A 11 44.83 0.78 -46.33
N VAL A 12 44.64 1.07 -45.04
CA VAL A 12 45.25 0.27 -43.96
C VAL A 12 44.19 0.04 -42.89
N CYS A 13 43.79 -1.23 -42.80
CA CYS A 13 42.98 -1.80 -41.74
C CYS A 13 43.68 -1.66 -40.38
N ALA A 14 42.98 -1.11 -39.40
CA ALA A 14 43.25 -1.37 -37.98
C ALA A 14 41.92 -1.69 -37.31
N LEU A 15 41.53 -2.96 -37.37
CA LEU A 15 40.36 -3.50 -36.68
C LEU A 15 40.75 -3.70 -35.20
N ALA A 16 40.59 -2.67 -34.38
CA ALA A 16 40.71 -2.81 -32.93
C ALA A 16 39.40 -3.43 -32.41
N LEU A 17 39.44 -4.74 -32.17
CA LEU A 17 38.34 -5.49 -31.55
C LEU A 17 38.35 -5.21 -30.03
N SER A 18 37.79 -4.07 -29.62
CA SER A 18 37.57 -3.76 -28.21
C SER A 18 36.43 -4.65 -27.69
N VAL A 19 36.80 -5.75 -27.02
CA VAL A 19 35.87 -6.58 -26.24
C VAL A 19 35.41 -5.75 -25.04
N THR A 20 34.32 -5.00 -25.21
CA THR A 20 33.59 -4.41 -24.09
C THR A 20 32.90 -5.54 -23.33
N PHE A 21 33.50 -5.95 -22.21
CA PHE A 21 32.81 -6.70 -21.16
C PHE A 21 31.67 -5.83 -20.64
N VAL A 22 30.48 -6.00 -21.22
CA VAL A 22 29.25 -5.50 -20.62
C VAL A 22 29.01 -6.35 -19.38
N PHE A 23 29.43 -5.85 -18.22
CA PHE A 23 28.90 -6.33 -16.95
C PHE A 23 27.40 -5.98 -16.91
N THR A 24 26.56 -6.83 -17.49
CA THR A 24 25.16 -6.88 -17.12
C THR A 24 25.14 -7.34 -15.67
N ALA A 25 25.07 -6.39 -14.74
CA ALA A 25 24.64 -6.69 -13.40
C ALA A 25 23.25 -7.33 -13.55
N ILE A 26 23.19 -8.66 -13.43
CA ILE A 26 21.94 -9.39 -13.29
C ILE A 26 21.44 -9.00 -11.90
N ALA A 27 20.79 -7.84 -11.81
CA ALA A 27 19.92 -7.54 -10.70
C ALA A 27 18.88 -8.66 -10.72
N ALA A 28 18.99 -9.61 -9.79
CA ALA A 28 17.99 -10.62 -9.56
C ALA A 28 16.66 -9.86 -9.43
N ALA A 29 15.82 -9.95 -10.46
CA ALA A 29 14.61 -9.16 -10.54
C ALA A 29 13.74 -9.58 -9.36
N LYS A 30 13.73 -8.76 -8.30
CA LYS A 30 12.72 -8.87 -7.25
C LYS A 30 11.39 -8.87 -7.98
N GLY A 31 10.58 -9.91 -7.76
CA GLY A 31 9.32 -10.10 -8.47
C GLY A 31 8.42 -8.86 -8.38
N PRO A 32 7.36 -8.77 -9.21
CA PRO A 32 6.48 -7.61 -9.25
C PRO A 32 6.05 -7.16 -7.85
N LEU A 33 6.03 -5.85 -7.62
CA LEU A 33 5.69 -5.24 -6.33
C LEU A 33 4.35 -4.52 -6.41
N ALA A 34 3.55 -4.62 -5.35
CA ALA A 34 2.40 -3.76 -5.10
C ALA A 34 2.51 -3.19 -3.67
N GLU A 35 1.92 -2.03 -3.44
CA GLU A 35 1.91 -1.39 -2.13
C GLU A 35 0.88 -2.09 -1.23
N LEU A 36 1.33 -2.59 -0.07
CA LEU A 36 0.45 -3.21 0.91
C LEU A 36 0.35 -2.31 2.13
N ARG A 37 -0.89 -1.90 2.43
CA ARG A 37 -1.24 -1.17 3.63
C ARG A 37 -2.26 -1.96 4.45
N VAL A 38 -1.93 -2.21 5.71
CA VAL A 38 -2.82 -2.92 6.64
C VAL A 38 -3.02 -2.08 7.88
N VAL A 39 -4.26 -1.70 8.14
CA VAL A 39 -4.68 -0.92 9.30
C VAL A 39 -5.56 -1.79 10.18
N GLY A 40 -5.06 -2.17 11.34
CA GLY A 40 -5.78 -2.96 12.33
C GLY A 40 -6.69 -2.12 13.24
N SER A 41 -7.11 -2.73 14.34
CA SER A 41 -8.02 -2.12 15.31
C SER A 41 -7.52 -0.76 15.82
N GLY A 42 -8.43 0.20 15.99
CA GLY A 42 -8.13 1.55 16.48
C GLY A 42 -7.27 2.39 15.52
N GLY A 43 -7.16 2.01 14.23
CA GLY A 43 -6.34 2.73 13.27
C GLY A 43 -4.83 2.48 13.43
N LYS A 44 -4.45 1.34 14.03
CA LYS A 44 -3.06 0.90 14.17
C LYS A 44 -2.53 0.37 12.85
N VAL A 45 -1.46 0.96 12.33
CA VAL A 45 -0.79 0.46 11.11
C VAL A 45 0.01 -0.80 11.44
N LEU A 46 -0.31 -1.91 10.78
CA LEU A 46 0.38 -3.21 10.89
C LEU A 46 1.40 -3.42 9.76
N ALA A 47 1.11 -2.90 8.58
CA ALA A 47 2.02 -2.87 7.43
C ALA A 47 1.72 -1.65 6.57
N GLU A 48 2.77 -1.11 5.94
CA GLU A 48 2.71 -0.02 4.98
C GLU A 48 4.03 0.02 4.23
N LYS A 49 4.13 -0.77 3.15
CA LYS A 49 5.32 -0.87 2.30
C LYS A 49 5.04 -1.72 1.04
N PRO A 50 5.93 -1.65 0.02
CA PRO A 50 5.84 -2.56 -1.10
C PRO A 50 6.08 -4.02 -0.67
N VAL A 51 5.29 -4.92 -1.25
CA VAL A 51 5.38 -6.37 -1.04
C VAL A 51 5.47 -7.07 -2.40
N THR A 52 6.30 -8.11 -2.47
CA THR A 52 6.41 -8.96 -3.65
C THR A 52 5.14 -9.76 -3.87
N MET A 53 4.57 -9.63 -5.06
CA MET A 53 3.42 -10.36 -5.56
C MET A 53 3.83 -11.80 -5.91
N ALA A 54 3.91 -12.65 -4.88
CA ALA A 54 4.29 -14.05 -5.02
C ALA A 54 3.12 -14.96 -4.62
N ASP A 55 2.92 -16.03 -5.39
CA ASP A 55 2.00 -17.11 -5.03
C ASP A 55 2.45 -17.73 -3.71
N THR A 56 1.49 -18.03 -2.84
CA THR A 56 1.80 -18.47 -1.48
C THR A 56 0.73 -19.39 -0.93
N SER A 57 1.17 -20.35 -0.12
CA SER A 57 0.25 -21.19 0.64
C SER A 57 0.13 -20.71 2.09
N VAL A 58 -1.11 -20.70 2.57
CA VAL A 58 -1.45 -20.40 3.96
C VAL A 58 -2.43 -21.45 4.46
N LYS A 59 -2.34 -21.78 5.74
CA LYS A 59 -3.38 -22.59 6.39
C LYS A 59 -4.58 -21.71 6.70
N THR A 60 -5.78 -22.22 6.41
CA THR A 60 -7.00 -21.68 6.99
C THR A 60 -7.00 -21.97 8.49
N SER A 61 -7.82 -21.26 9.24
CA SER A 61 -7.74 -21.24 10.70
C SER A 61 -9.09 -21.61 11.30
N PRO A 62 -9.18 -22.69 12.10
CA PRO A 62 -10.37 -23.00 12.90
C PRO A 62 -10.77 -21.86 13.85
N LYS A 63 -9.84 -20.95 14.18
CA LYS A 63 -10.10 -19.74 14.98
C LYS A 63 -10.68 -18.56 14.19
N ALA A 64 -10.89 -18.69 12.87
CA ALA A 64 -11.45 -17.65 12.01
C ALA A 64 -12.99 -17.60 12.13
N THR A 65 -13.50 -17.47 13.35
CA THR A 65 -14.94 -17.59 13.67
C THR A 65 -15.66 -16.25 13.70
N CYS A 66 -15.17 -15.23 12.98
CA CYS A 66 -15.75 -13.89 13.04
C CYS A 66 -17.13 -13.79 12.35
N PHE A 67 -17.52 -14.84 11.59
CA PHE A 67 -18.84 -14.99 10.97
C PHE A 67 -19.75 -15.96 11.73
N GLY A 68 -19.31 -16.51 12.87
CA GLY A 68 -20.03 -17.55 13.61
C GLY A 68 -19.06 -18.65 14.10
N PRO A 69 -19.36 -19.34 15.22
CA PRO A 69 -18.50 -20.39 15.77
C PRO A 69 -18.29 -21.57 14.81
N GLU A 70 -19.26 -21.85 13.94
CA GLU A 70 -19.24 -22.90 12.92
C GLU A 70 -18.48 -22.50 11.64
N ASN A 71 -18.17 -21.21 11.47
CA ASN A 71 -17.56 -20.67 10.24
C ASN A 71 -16.04 -20.52 10.34
N GLY A 72 -15.41 -21.25 11.26
CA GLY A 72 -13.95 -21.37 11.30
C GLY A 72 -13.42 -22.07 10.04
N GLY A 73 -12.16 -21.79 9.68
CA GLY A 73 -11.52 -22.50 8.58
C GLY A 73 -11.19 -23.95 8.93
N SER A 74 -11.12 -24.80 7.92
CA SER A 74 -10.83 -26.24 8.02
C SER A 74 -9.48 -26.57 8.68
N GLY A 75 -8.50 -25.67 8.55
CA GLY A 75 -7.10 -25.94 8.90
C GLY A 75 -6.24 -26.36 7.71
N ASP A 76 -6.86 -26.57 6.55
CA ASP A 76 -6.21 -27.00 5.32
C ASP A 76 -5.37 -25.89 4.70
N SER A 77 -4.41 -26.29 3.87
CA SER A 77 -3.55 -25.36 3.14
C SER A 77 -4.24 -24.94 1.85
N VAL A 78 -4.45 -23.64 1.68
CA VAL A 78 -5.00 -23.05 0.44
C VAL A 78 -3.89 -22.33 -0.32
N GLN A 79 -3.97 -22.36 -1.65
CA GLN A 79 -3.06 -21.62 -2.52
C GLN A 79 -3.67 -20.26 -2.88
N LEU A 80 -2.93 -19.19 -2.60
CA LEU A 80 -3.30 -17.83 -2.94
C LEU A 80 -2.39 -17.31 -4.04
N LYS A 81 -2.99 -16.83 -5.14
CA LYS A 81 -2.26 -16.21 -6.23
C LYS A 81 -1.74 -14.84 -5.80
N GLY A 82 -0.45 -14.57 -5.96
CA GLY A 82 0.19 -13.30 -5.59
C GLY A 82 -0.36 -12.09 -6.33
N THR A 83 -1.07 -12.33 -7.44
CA THR A 83 -1.79 -11.32 -8.23
C THR A 83 -3.19 -11.01 -7.71
N THR A 84 -3.56 -11.49 -6.51
CA THR A 84 -4.77 -11.06 -5.81
C THR A 84 -4.47 -10.32 -4.50
N ALA A 85 -5.41 -9.49 -4.04
CA ALA A 85 -5.23 -8.71 -2.82
C ALA A 85 -4.96 -9.58 -1.57
N MET A 86 -5.58 -10.76 -1.48
CA MET A 86 -5.34 -11.72 -0.40
C MET A 86 -4.01 -12.45 -0.57
N GLY A 87 -3.60 -12.77 -1.80
CA GLY A 87 -2.26 -13.29 -2.07
C GLY A 87 -1.15 -12.30 -1.69
N LEU A 88 -1.34 -11.00 -1.97
CA LEU A 88 -0.41 -9.96 -1.53
C LEU A 88 -0.31 -9.88 0.01
N LEU A 89 -1.46 -9.90 0.70
CA LEU A 89 -1.49 -9.93 2.17
C LEU A 89 -0.78 -11.17 2.73
N ALA A 90 -1.04 -12.34 2.14
CA ALA A 90 -0.43 -13.61 2.53
C ALA A 90 1.09 -13.64 2.27
N SER A 91 1.55 -13.14 1.13
CA SER A 91 2.97 -12.96 0.82
C SER A 91 3.62 -12.01 1.81
N GLY A 92 2.98 -10.86 2.08
CA GLY A 92 3.40 -9.89 3.09
C GLY A 92 3.56 -10.52 4.47
N SER A 93 2.64 -11.40 4.88
CA SER A 93 2.71 -12.08 6.19
C SER A 93 3.96 -12.94 6.38
N LYS A 94 4.58 -13.44 5.30
CA LYS A 94 5.82 -14.20 5.37
C LYS A 94 7.01 -13.33 5.79
N THR A 95 7.00 -12.04 5.45
CA THR A 95 8.12 -11.12 5.71
C THR A 95 7.80 -10.01 6.73
N ILE A 96 6.53 -9.85 7.11
CA ILE A 96 6.06 -8.83 8.05
C ILE A 96 5.46 -9.53 9.27
N PRO A 97 6.21 -9.68 10.38
CA PRO A 97 5.74 -10.39 11.57
C PRO A 97 4.41 -9.84 12.13
N ALA A 98 4.20 -8.53 12.04
CA ALA A 98 2.98 -7.88 12.53
C ALA A 98 1.69 -8.31 11.80
N LEU A 99 1.80 -8.94 10.64
CA LEU A 99 0.66 -9.49 9.90
C LEU A 99 0.30 -10.92 10.32
N ARG A 100 1.13 -11.58 11.14
CA ARG A 100 0.91 -12.97 11.57
C ARG A 100 0.29 -13.04 12.98
N PRO A 101 -0.69 -13.94 13.19
CA PRO A 101 -1.27 -14.87 12.21
C PRO A 101 -2.26 -14.19 11.25
N LEU A 102 -2.47 -14.83 10.10
CA LEU A 102 -3.67 -14.58 9.29
C LEU A 102 -4.75 -15.56 9.74
N LEU A 103 -5.95 -15.06 10.03
CA LEU A 103 -7.11 -15.88 10.35
C LEU A 103 -8.03 -15.87 9.12
N ILE A 104 -7.85 -16.86 8.26
CA ILE A 104 -8.63 -17.03 7.02
C ILE A 104 -9.57 -18.23 7.21
N SER A 105 -10.80 -18.09 6.75
CA SER A 105 -11.79 -19.17 6.70
C SER A 105 -12.09 -19.55 5.24
N ASP A 106 -12.23 -20.84 5.00
CA ASP A 106 -12.69 -21.49 3.78
C ASP A 106 -14.07 -22.16 3.97
N ALA A 107 -14.81 -21.76 4.99
CA ALA A 107 -16.14 -22.31 5.28
C ALA A 107 -17.22 -21.95 4.24
N PHE A 108 -16.89 -21.13 3.23
CA PHE A 108 -17.82 -20.58 2.26
C PHE A 108 -17.55 -21.11 0.84
N ASP A 109 -18.62 -21.41 0.11
CA ASP A 109 -18.56 -21.88 -1.28
C ASP A 109 -18.17 -20.79 -2.29
N PHE A 110 -18.32 -19.52 -1.91
CA PHE A 110 -18.01 -18.36 -2.74
C PHE A 110 -16.59 -17.81 -2.58
N GLY A 111 -15.75 -18.41 -1.74
CA GLY A 111 -14.34 -18.03 -1.60
C GLY A 111 -13.86 -17.92 -0.14
N LEU A 112 -12.71 -17.27 0.03
CA LEU A 112 -12.05 -17.14 1.33
C LEU A 112 -12.47 -15.89 2.09
N ALA A 113 -12.69 -16.03 3.40
CA ALA A 113 -13.05 -14.94 4.28
C ALA A 113 -11.91 -14.58 5.24
N LEU A 114 -11.64 -13.29 5.41
CA LEU A 114 -10.60 -12.79 6.32
C LEU A 114 -11.21 -12.34 7.65
N CYS A 115 -10.83 -13.00 8.74
CA CYS A 115 -11.24 -12.65 10.09
C CYS A 115 -10.18 -11.87 10.87
N GLY A 116 -8.90 -12.08 10.59
CA GLY A 116 -7.85 -11.50 11.43
C GLY A 116 -6.51 -11.39 10.74
N VAL A 117 -5.77 -10.36 11.14
CA VAL A 117 -4.40 -10.07 10.73
C VAL A 117 -3.63 -9.63 11.95
N GLY A 118 -2.59 -10.38 12.31
CA GLY A 118 -1.80 -10.11 13.49
C GLY A 118 -2.64 -10.11 14.77
N SER A 119 -2.51 -9.05 15.57
CA SER A 119 -3.29 -8.85 16.79
C SER A 119 -4.68 -8.27 16.57
N SER A 120 -5.10 -8.03 15.31
CA SER A 120 -6.39 -7.42 14.98
C SER A 120 -7.33 -8.48 14.44
N VAL A 121 -8.45 -8.69 15.12
CA VAL A 121 -9.46 -9.70 14.77
C VAL A 121 -10.83 -9.03 14.72
N ALA A 122 -11.57 -9.29 13.65
CA ALA A 122 -12.94 -8.84 13.45
C ALA A 122 -13.86 -9.41 14.54
N LYS A 123 -14.66 -8.54 15.16
CA LYS A 123 -15.63 -8.87 16.21
C LYS A 123 -16.82 -7.92 16.12
N GLY A 124 -18.00 -8.40 16.50
CA GLY A 124 -19.23 -7.59 16.51
C GLY A 124 -19.49 -6.97 15.14
N SER A 125 -19.62 -5.65 15.10
CA SER A 125 -19.89 -4.86 13.90
C SER A 125 -18.65 -4.50 13.07
N SER A 126 -17.50 -5.15 13.33
CA SER A 126 -16.25 -4.86 12.59
C SER A 126 -15.94 -5.95 11.56
N SER A 127 -15.43 -5.53 10.41
CA SER A 127 -15.03 -6.39 9.30
C SER A 127 -13.76 -5.86 8.63
N TRP A 128 -13.04 -6.73 7.91
CA TRP A 128 -11.90 -6.32 7.10
C TRP A 128 -12.38 -5.72 5.79
N TYR A 129 -12.12 -4.43 5.63
CA TYR A 129 -12.48 -3.66 4.46
C TYR A 129 -11.31 -3.60 3.47
N LEU A 130 -11.55 -4.03 2.24
CA LEU A 130 -10.59 -4.04 1.16
C LEU A 130 -10.81 -2.87 0.19
N LYS A 131 -9.73 -2.16 -0.11
CA LYS A 131 -9.66 -1.22 -1.22
C LYS A 131 -8.44 -1.48 -2.10
N VAL A 132 -8.60 -1.23 -3.39
CA VAL A 132 -7.50 -1.14 -4.36
C VAL A 132 -7.56 0.22 -5.03
N ASN A 133 -6.46 0.97 -4.99
CA ASN A 133 -6.36 2.34 -5.50
C ASN A 133 -7.52 3.23 -4.98
N HIS A 134 -7.70 3.21 -3.66
CA HIS A 134 -8.74 3.91 -2.88
C HIS A 134 -10.20 3.54 -3.17
N LYS A 135 -10.45 2.53 -4.00
CA LYS A 135 -11.79 2.07 -4.37
C LYS A 135 -12.07 0.69 -3.80
N SER A 136 -13.26 0.51 -3.25
CA SER A 136 -13.73 -0.82 -2.80
C SER A 136 -14.04 -1.74 -3.97
N LEU A 137 -14.10 -3.03 -3.69
CA LEU A 137 -14.34 -4.07 -4.67
C LEU A 137 -15.62 -4.83 -4.33
N ALA A 138 -16.32 -5.29 -5.37
CA ALA A 138 -17.51 -6.14 -5.23
C ALA A 138 -17.17 -7.64 -5.11
N VAL A 139 -15.87 -7.98 -5.03
CA VAL A 139 -15.36 -9.35 -4.95
C VAL A 139 -14.48 -9.52 -3.73
N GLY A 140 -14.38 -10.76 -3.22
CA GLY A 140 -13.47 -11.12 -2.13
C GLY A 140 -12.00 -10.90 -2.47
N GLY A 141 -11.15 -10.79 -1.46
CA GLY A 141 -9.72 -10.48 -1.66
C GLY A 141 -8.94 -11.55 -2.42
N ASP A 142 -9.42 -12.79 -2.37
CA ASP A 142 -8.88 -13.95 -3.09
C ASP A 142 -9.22 -13.92 -4.58
N ALA A 143 -10.27 -13.20 -4.98
CA ALA A 143 -10.64 -12.94 -6.38
C ALA A 143 -10.25 -11.55 -6.88
N ALA A 144 -9.98 -10.61 -5.97
CA ALA A 144 -9.60 -9.22 -6.26
C ALA A 144 -8.24 -9.14 -6.95
N LYS A 145 -8.22 -9.06 -8.28
CA LYS A 145 -6.99 -8.94 -9.07
C LYS A 145 -6.29 -7.61 -8.83
N ILE A 146 -4.98 -7.67 -8.71
CA ILE A 146 -4.09 -6.52 -8.55
C ILE A 146 -2.94 -6.60 -9.57
N LYS A 147 -2.33 -5.45 -9.83
CA LYS A 147 -1.20 -5.27 -10.75
C LYS A 147 0.00 -4.68 -10.01
N PRO A 148 1.21 -4.79 -10.60
CA PRO A 148 2.37 -4.09 -10.06
C PRO A 148 2.08 -2.58 -9.95
N GLY A 149 2.44 -1.99 -8.81
CA GLY A 149 2.20 -0.57 -8.51
C GLY A 149 0.81 -0.23 -7.96
N ASP A 150 -0.13 -1.18 -7.89
CA ASP A 150 -1.42 -0.94 -7.23
C ASP A 150 -1.22 -0.73 -5.71
N GLU A 151 -2.06 0.13 -5.13
CA GLU A 151 -2.17 0.32 -3.70
C GLU A 151 -3.29 -0.56 -3.13
N VAL A 152 -2.94 -1.48 -2.24
CA VAL A 152 -3.89 -2.41 -1.61
C VAL A 152 -4.02 -2.08 -0.13
N LEU A 153 -5.21 -1.65 0.28
CA LEU A 153 -5.55 -1.37 1.67
C LEU A 153 -6.44 -2.47 2.23
N TRP A 154 -6.01 -3.04 3.36
CA TRP A 154 -6.85 -3.82 4.27
C TRP A 154 -7.04 -3.04 5.58
N ALA A 155 -8.26 -2.60 5.86
CA ALA A 155 -8.57 -1.87 7.10
C ALA A 155 -9.61 -2.61 7.93
N LEU A 156 -9.32 -2.89 9.19
CA LEU A 156 -10.33 -3.38 10.12
C LEU A 156 -11.23 -2.20 10.50
N ALA A 157 -12.41 -2.16 9.92
CA ALA A 157 -13.36 -1.07 10.03
C ALA A 157 -14.59 -1.52 10.80
N LYS A 158 -15.17 -0.59 11.57
CA LYS A 158 -16.45 -0.77 12.25
C LYS A 158 -17.55 -0.19 11.38
N THR A 159 -18.60 -0.94 11.12
CA THR A 159 -19.78 -0.50 10.37
C THR A 159 -21.00 -0.62 11.28
N GLU A 160 -21.63 0.49 11.64
CA GLU A 160 -22.72 0.49 12.62
C GLU A 160 -24.02 1.00 12.04
N ALA A 161 -25.12 0.55 12.64
CA ALA A 161 -26.44 1.09 12.40
C ALA A 161 -26.47 2.62 12.62
N PRO A 162 -27.30 3.36 11.88
CA PRO A 162 -28.23 2.86 10.86
C PRO A 162 -27.61 2.69 9.47
N SER A 163 -26.42 3.27 9.22
CA SER A 163 -25.89 3.39 7.86
C SER A 163 -25.13 2.16 7.36
N TYR A 164 -24.51 1.39 8.28
CA TYR A 164 -23.57 0.32 7.97
C TYR A 164 -22.47 0.72 6.96
N LYS A 165 -22.22 2.02 6.83
CA LYS A 165 -21.30 2.57 5.85
C LYS A 165 -19.87 2.37 6.33
N TYR A 166 -18.98 1.95 5.42
CA TYR A 166 -17.57 1.94 5.74
C TYR A 166 -17.01 3.37 5.89
N PRO A 167 -16.03 3.55 6.79
CA PRO A 167 -15.33 4.81 6.93
C PRO A 167 -14.57 5.17 5.64
N SER A 168 -14.40 6.47 5.41
CA SER A 168 -13.58 6.96 4.32
C SER A 168 -12.11 6.67 4.59
N GLU A 169 -11.35 6.56 3.51
CA GLU A 169 -9.89 6.47 3.57
C GLU A 169 -9.28 7.85 3.46
N LEU A 170 -8.48 8.26 4.45
CA LEU A 170 -7.71 9.49 4.33
C LEU A 170 -6.48 9.28 3.46
N VAL A 171 -6.17 10.26 2.62
CA VAL A 171 -4.94 10.35 1.83
C VAL A 171 -4.32 11.70 2.13
N LEU A 172 -3.05 11.69 2.53
CA LEU A 172 -2.27 12.89 2.83
C LEU A 172 -1.35 13.17 1.65
N SER A 173 -1.31 14.40 1.19
CA SER A 173 -0.33 14.88 0.22
C SER A 173 0.57 15.89 0.93
N ALA A 174 1.87 15.63 0.89
CA ALA A 174 2.92 16.45 1.44
C ALA A 174 4.08 16.54 0.43
N PRO A 175 4.92 17.57 0.50
CA PRO A 175 6.12 17.61 -0.34
C PRO A 175 7.14 16.55 0.12
N ASP A 176 7.86 15.93 -0.82
CA ASP A 176 8.92 14.97 -0.51
C ASP A 176 10.05 15.59 0.33
N THR A 177 10.27 16.90 0.15
CA THR A 177 11.30 17.66 0.85
C THR A 177 10.78 18.99 1.37
N ALA A 178 11.27 19.39 2.55
CA ALA A 178 11.03 20.71 3.12
C ALA A 178 12.30 21.28 3.77
N LYS A 179 12.28 22.57 4.12
CA LYS A 179 13.35 23.22 4.88
C LYS A 179 13.03 23.16 6.37
N ALA A 180 14.02 22.84 7.19
CA ALA A 180 13.85 22.78 8.64
C ALA A 180 13.41 24.15 9.19
N GLY A 181 12.42 24.15 10.07
CA GLY A 181 11.85 25.36 10.68
C GLY A 181 11.00 26.21 9.75
N MET A 182 10.93 25.90 8.45
CA MET A 182 10.03 26.58 7.53
C MET A 182 8.71 25.82 7.42
N SER A 183 7.61 26.58 7.43
CA SER A 183 6.29 26.03 7.24
C SER A 183 6.06 25.59 5.79
N PHE A 184 5.27 24.54 5.62
CA PHE A 184 4.77 24.10 4.32
C PHE A 184 3.32 23.62 4.44
N THR A 185 2.59 23.70 3.34
CA THR A 185 1.18 23.27 3.29
C THR A 185 1.09 21.80 2.92
N VAL A 186 0.21 21.09 3.61
CA VAL A 186 -0.19 19.72 3.28
C VAL A 186 -1.70 19.69 3.00
N ARG A 187 -2.15 18.64 2.31
CA ARG A 187 -3.58 18.48 2.00
C ARG A 187 -4.05 17.07 2.34
N VAL A 188 -5.21 16.97 2.99
CA VAL A 188 -5.87 15.71 3.30
C VAL A 188 -7.14 15.59 2.47
N MET A 189 -7.26 14.47 1.76
CA MET A 189 -8.47 14.06 1.04
C MET A 189 -9.07 12.83 1.71
N ALA A 190 -10.38 12.69 1.64
CA ALA A 190 -11.11 11.49 2.08
C ALA A 190 -11.74 10.80 0.87
N TYR A 191 -11.46 9.51 0.70
CA TYR A 191 -11.96 8.67 -0.38
C TYR A 191 -13.08 7.77 0.11
N ASP A 192 -14.24 7.86 -0.53
CA ASP A 192 -15.39 6.98 -0.26
C ASP A 192 -15.20 5.58 -0.88
N GLU A 193 -16.19 4.71 -0.72
CA GLU A 193 -16.14 3.33 -1.24
C GLU A 193 -16.04 3.26 -2.77
N LYS A 194 -16.52 4.29 -3.48
CA LYS A 194 -16.48 4.37 -4.95
C LYS A 194 -15.16 4.97 -5.45
N GLY A 195 -14.25 5.34 -4.55
CA GLY A 195 -13.00 6.03 -4.87
C GLY A 195 -13.19 7.52 -5.17
N ARG A 196 -14.33 8.12 -4.80
CA ARG A 196 -14.53 9.57 -4.96
C ARG A 196 -13.88 10.29 -3.79
N SER A 197 -13.04 11.27 -4.10
CA SER A 197 -12.33 12.08 -3.11
C SER A 197 -13.09 13.37 -2.80
N LYS A 198 -13.04 13.79 -1.53
CA LYS A 198 -13.38 15.17 -1.12
C LYS A 198 -12.33 15.71 -0.15
N PRO A 199 -12.13 17.02 -0.06
CA PRO A 199 -11.28 17.59 0.99
C PRO A 199 -11.76 17.18 2.38
N GLN A 200 -10.83 16.80 3.25
CA GLN A 200 -11.16 16.42 4.62
C GLN A 200 -10.89 17.58 5.56
N ALA A 201 -11.94 18.20 6.11
CA ALA A 201 -11.84 19.15 7.20
C ALA A 201 -11.64 18.45 8.56
N GLY A 202 -11.00 19.13 9.50
CA GLY A 202 -10.83 18.67 10.88
C GLY A 202 -9.87 17.49 11.06
N ALA A 203 -9.11 17.10 10.02
CA ALA A 203 -8.09 16.07 10.15
C ALA A 203 -6.87 16.63 10.91
N LYS A 204 -6.38 15.87 11.89
CA LYS A 204 -5.13 16.16 12.58
C LYS A 204 -3.98 15.56 11.77
N VAL A 205 -3.01 16.38 11.40
CA VAL A 205 -1.78 15.93 10.74
C VAL A 205 -0.63 16.02 11.73
N THR A 206 0.20 14.97 11.84
CA THR A 206 1.42 15.04 12.66
C THR A 206 2.28 16.25 12.28
N GLY A 207 2.70 17.04 13.26
CA GLY A 207 3.52 18.23 13.03
C GLY A 207 2.76 19.47 12.54
N ALA A 208 1.45 19.38 12.31
CA ALA A 208 0.61 20.55 12.10
C ALA A 208 0.19 21.16 13.44
N ALA A 209 0.10 22.49 13.50
CA ALA A 209 -0.41 23.20 14.67
C ALA A 209 -1.94 23.10 14.76
N GLU A 210 -2.62 23.22 13.62
CA GLU A 210 -4.08 23.22 13.52
C GLU A 210 -4.60 22.04 12.70
N PRO A 211 -5.83 21.57 12.95
CA PRO A 211 -6.52 20.64 12.05
C PRO A 211 -6.70 21.24 10.65
N THR A 212 -7.00 20.39 9.67
CA THR A 212 -7.28 20.85 8.31
C THR A 212 -8.53 21.72 8.21
N GLY A 213 -8.48 22.75 7.37
CA GLY A 213 -9.61 23.59 7.02
C GLY A 213 -10.60 22.92 6.05
N ALA A 214 -11.62 23.68 5.63
CA ALA A 214 -12.67 23.20 4.71
C ALA A 214 -12.13 22.75 3.33
N ASP A 215 -11.00 23.28 2.90
CA ASP A 215 -10.29 22.91 1.67
C ASP A 215 -9.35 21.70 1.84
N GLY A 216 -9.36 21.10 3.03
CA GLY A 216 -8.54 19.96 3.41
C GLY A 216 -7.09 20.31 3.71
N ARG A 217 -6.73 21.60 3.84
CA ARG A 217 -5.34 22.02 4.02
C ARG A 217 -5.01 22.38 5.47
N THR A 218 -3.77 22.12 5.86
CA THR A 218 -3.17 22.67 7.08
C THR A 218 -1.69 22.96 6.84
N THR A 219 -1.06 23.64 7.79
CA THR A 219 0.35 24.03 7.75
C THR A 219 1.15 23.19 8.74
N VAL A 220 2.24 22.61 8.26
CA VAL A 220 3.17 21.80 9.04
C VAL A 220 4.51 22.54 9.14
N THR A 221 5.15 22.46 10.31
CA THR A 221 6.52 22.94 10.50
C THR A 221 7.34 21.83 11.15
N LEU A 222 8.43 21.41 10.51
CA LEU A 222 9.28 20.33 10.99
C LEU A 222 10.67 20.85 11.35
N SER A 223 11.18 20.43 12.51
CA SER A 223 12.59 20.63 12.89
C SER A 223 13.47 19.43 12.53
N LYS A 224 12.86 18.26 12.25
CA LYS A 224 13.53 17.01 11.87
C LYS A 224 12.70 16.27 10.81
N PRO A 225 13.32 15.46 9.93
CA PRO A 225 12.58 14.61 9.00
C PRO A 225 11.55 13.76 9.72
N ALA A 226 10.35 13.64 9.13
CA ALA A 226 9.23 12.98 9.78
C ALA A 226 8.37 12.22 8.79
N LYS A 227 7.70 11.18 9.30
CA LYS A 227 6.62 10.47 8.61
C LYS A 227 5.30 11.07 9.06
N LEU A 228 4.68 11.86 8.20
CA LEU A 228 3.42 12.54 8.50
C LEU A 228 2.25 11.59 8.35
N ILE A 229 1.26 11.69 9.23
CA ILE A 229 0.03 10.90 9.15
C ILE A 229 -1.16 11.80 9.46
N ALA A 230 -2.20 11.70 8.64
CA ALA A 230 -3.48 12.33 8.86
C ALA A 230 -4.44 11.39 9.58
N ARG A 231 -5.14 11.90 10.59
CA ARG A 231 -6.16 11.17 11.35
C ARG A 231 -7.41 12.04 11.52
N ALA A 232 -8.57 11.44 11.37
CA ALA A 232 -9.86 12.03 11.73
C ALA A 232 -10.68 10.98 12.48
N THR A 233 -11.56 11.43 13.36
CA THR A 233 -12.41 10.54 14.15
C THR A 233 -13.28 9.68 13.24
N GLY A 234 -13.25 8.37 13.43
CA GLY A 234 -14.04 7.43 12.66
C GLY A 234 -13.52 7.11 11.26
N GLU A 235 -12.48 7.79 10.76
CA GLU A 235 -11.94 7.56 9.41
C GLU A 235 -10.73 6.60 9.44
N ILE A 236 -10.45 5.95 8.31
CA ILE A 236 -9.21 5.18 8.15
C ILE A 236 -8.08 6.19 7.98
N PRO A 237 -7.01 6.15 8.82
CA PRO A 237 -5.93 7.14 8.75
C PRO A 237 -5.23 7.14 7.38
N SER A 238 -4.41 8.16 7.09
CA SER A 238 -3.60 8.16 5.87
C SER A 238 -2.38 7.24 5.95
N ALA A 239 -1.82 6.92 4.78
CA ALA A 239 -0.46 6.42 4.73
C ALA A 239 0.51 7.42 5.37
N ARG A 240 1.66 6.92 5.84
CA ARG A 240 2.71 7.74 6.40
C ARG A 240 3.52 8.37 5.28
N GLU A 241 3.30 9.65 5.05
CA GLU A 241 4.02 10.41 4.04
C GLU A 241 5.39 10.84 4.57
N PRO A 242 6.51 10.35 4.00
CA PRO A 242 7.83 10.75 4.42
C PRO A 242 8.14 12.17 3.92
N VAL A 243 8.54 13.06 4.83
CA VAL A 243 9.06 14.39 4.49
C VAL A 243 10.52 14.48 4.91
N CYS A 244 11.40 14.62 3.93
CA CYS A 244 12.83 14.78 4.14
C CYS A 244 13.19 16.25 4.41
N LEU A 245 14.19 16.50 5.25
CA LEU A 245 14.72 17.85 5.50
C LEU A 245 16.19 17.92 5.14
N GLY A 246 16.57 18.85 4.26
CA GLY A 246 17.96 19.09 3.89
C GLY A 246 18.71 17.84 3.41
N GLY A 247 18.05 16.98 2.61
CA GLY A 247 18.60 15.74 2.10
C GLY A 247 18.57 14.55 3.06
N LYS A 248 18.06 14.71 4.29
CA LYS A 248 17.87 13.61 5.25
C LYS A 248 16.41 13.17 5.29
N CYS A 249 16.16 11.88 5.11
CA CYS A 249 14.81 11.32 5.14
C CYS A 249 14.52 10.57 6.46
N PRO A 250 13.25 10.49 6.89
CA PRO A 250 12.88 9.72 8.07
C PRO A 250 13.21 8.23 7.84
N LYS A 251 13.74 7.57 8.87
CA LYS A 251 13.96 6.11 8.87
C LYS A 251 12.62 5.38 8.93
#